data_AF-A0A7W1BIP4-F1
#
_entry.id   AF-A0A7W1BIP4-F1
#
_cell.length_a   1.000
_cell.length_b   1.000
_cell.length_c   1.000
_cell.angle_alpha   90.00
_cell.angle_beta   90.00
_cell.angle_gamma   90.00
#
_symmetry.space_group_name_H-M   'P 1'
#
loop_
_entity.id
_entity.type
_entity.pdbx_description
1 polymer ?
#
loop_
_entity_poly.entity_id
_entity_poly.type
_entity_poly.pdbx_seq_one_letter_code
_entity_poly.pdbx_strand_id
1 'polypeptide(L)'
;MPQDDYFAEEMDAFYDAWRATPHPLGTVPLVVITGTKPRTPPPGLSEAQLRSDSLRLDLSRLSSRGWSVSDSLSGHHVERDNPALIVDVVRKMMRPNRE
;
A
#
# COMPACT_ATOMS: atom_id res chain seq x y z
N MET A 1 10.37 -27.96 -25.93
CA MET A 1 9.17 -27.40 -25.28
C MET A 1 9.20 -25.90 -25.56
N PRO A 2 8.43 -25.37 -26.52
CA PRO A 2 8.50 -23.95 -26.91
C PRO A 2 7.63 -23.01 -26.04
N GLN A 3 6.79 -23.56 -25.17
CA GLN A 3 5.85 -22.79 -24.35
C GLN A 3 6.49 -22.12 -23.12
N ASP A 4 7.53 -22.73 -22.57
CA ASP A 4 8.21 -22.21 -21.38
C ASP A 4 8.99 -20.92 -21.70
N ASP A 5 9.58 -20.83 -22.89
CA ASP A 5 10.30 -19.64 -23.36
C ASP A 5 9.36 -18.47 -23.66
N TYR A 6 8.19 -18.74 -24.26
CA TYR A 6 7.17 -17.71 -24.54
C TYR A 6 6.62 -17.09 -23.24
N PHE A 7 6.35 -17.94 -22.23
CA PHE A 7 5.85 -17.47 -20.94
C PHE A 7 6.90 -16.64 -20.17
N ALA A 8 8.18 -17.00 -20.27
CA ALA A 8 9.28 -16.25 -19.67
C ALA A 8 9.45 -14.86 -20.32
N GLU A 9 9.41 -14.78 -21.66
CA GLU A 9 9.51 -13.50 -22.38
C GLU A 9 8.31 -12.57 -22.08
N GLU A 10 7.11 -13.12 -21.97
CA GLU A 10 5.90 -12.36 -21.63
C GLU A 10 5.93 -11.84 -20.18
N MET A 11 6.47 -12.63 -19.25
CA MET A 11 6.71 -12.22 -17.85
C MET A 11 7.75 -11.10 -17.74
N ASP A 12 8.85 -11.18 -18.50
CA ASP A 12 9.88 -10.14 -18.52
C ASP A 12 9.35 -8.82 -19.08
N ALA A 13 8.59 -8.88 -20.19
CA ALA A 13 7.95 -7.69 -20.77
C ALA A 13 6.95 -7.03 -19.80
N PHE A 14 6.19 -7.84 -19.06
CA PHE A 14 5.29 -7.35 -18.01
C PHE A 14 6.06 -6.70 -16.86
N TYR A 15 7.15 -7.31 -16.40
CA TYR A 15 7.99 -6.78 -15.34
C TYR A 15 8.65 -5.45 -15.73
N ASP A 16 9.14 -5.35 -16.97
CA ASP A 16 9.73 -4.11 -17.50
C ASP A 16 8.68 -2.99 -17.64
N ALA A 17 7.48 -3.31 -18.11
CA ALA A 17 6.38 -2.34 -18.17
C ALA A 17 5.95 -1.86 -16.78
N TRP A 18 5.86 -2.78 -15.81
CA TRP A 18 5.55 -2.46 -14.42
C TRP A 18 6.64 -1.58 -13.80
N ARG A 19 7.91 -1.93 -14.01
CA ARG A 19 9.08 -1.17 -13.52
C ARG A 19 9.22 0.20 -14.18
N ALA A 20 8.84 0.34 -15.46
CA ALA A 20 8.87 1.60 -16.18
C ALA A 20 7.75 2.58 -15.77
N THR A 21 6.74 2.10 -15.03
CA THR A 21 5.58 2.91 -14.61
C THR A 21 5.67 3.21 -13.11
N PRO A 22 6.41 4.27 -12.69
CA PRO A 22 6.64 4.56 -11.28
C PRO A 22 5.35 4.86 -10.48
N HIS A 23 4.28 5.27 -11.18
CA HIS A 23 2.97 5.60 -10.61
C HIS A 23 1.86 4.95 -11.46
N PRO A 24 1.58 3.65 -11.31
CA PRO A 24 0.58 2.96 -12.12
C PRO A 24 -0.84 3.52 -12.00
N LEU A 25 -1.15 4.24 -10.91
CA LEU A 25 -2.42 4.95 -10.73
C LEU A 25 -2.39 6.40 -11.22
N GLY A 26 -1.27 6.85 -11.81
CA GLY A 26 -1.09 8.21 -12.30
C GLY A 26 -1.38 9.25 -11.22
N THR A 27 -2.37 10.11 -11.47
CA THR A 27 -2.78 11.21 -10.59
C THR A 27 -4.03 10.91 -9.77
N VAL A 28 -4.54 9.67 -9.79
CA VAL A 28 -5.68 9.28 -8.95
C VAL A 28 -5.26 9.43 -7.48
N PRO A 29 -5.94 10.25 -6.66
CA PRO A 29 -5.54 10.40 -5.27
C PRO A 29 -5.58 9.05 -4.54
N LEU A 30 -4.54 8.75 -3.75
CA LEU A 30 -4.42 7.50 -3.00
C LEU A 30 -3.98 7.81 -1.58
N VAL A 31 -4.67 7.21 -0.60
CA VAL A 31 -4.23 7.27 0.80
C VAL A 31 -4.11 5.87 1.35
N VAL A 32 -2.95 5.56 1.93
CA VAL A 32 -2.71 4.29 2.62
C VAL A 32 -2.75 4.55 4.11
N ILE A 33 -3.67 3.89 4.82
CA ILE A 33 -3.81 4.01 6.27
C ILE A 33 -3.37 2.71 6.91
N THR A 34 -2.37 2.77 7.79
CA THR A 34 -1.77 1.60 8.43
C THR A 34 -1.89 1.69 9.94
N GLY A 35 -2.60 0.72 10.54
CA GLY A 35 -2.58 0.54 11.99
C GLY A 35 -1.25 -0.06 12.45
N THR A 36 -0.61 0.58 13.41
CA THR A 36 0.70 0.16 13.95
C THR A 36 0.64 -0.30 15.40
N LYS A 37 -0.58 -0.46 15.96
CA LYS A 37 -0.77 -1.01 17.29
C LYS A 37 -0.09 -2.39 17.37
N PRO A 38 0.81 -2.60 18.35
CA PRO A 38 1.44 -3.90 18.56
C PRO A 38 0.40 -5.01 18.70
N ARG A 39 0.63 -6.12 18.01
CA ARG A 39 -0.23 -7.30 18.05
C ARG A 39 0.61 -8.53 18.30
N THR A 40 0.04 -9.47 19.02
CA THR A 40 0.60 -10.81 19.13
C THR A 40 0.67 -11.40 17.72
N PRO A 41 1.85 -11.86 17.29
CA PRO A 41 1.99 -12.46 15.97
C PRO A 41 1.13 -13.73 15.85
N PRO A 42 0.60 -14.07 14.66
CA PRO A 42 -0.05 -15.36 14.44
C PRO A 42 0.91 -16.52 14.76
N PRO A 43 0.38 -17.70 15.13
CA PRO A 43 1.21 -18.88 15.36
C PRO A 43 2.12 -19.15 14.16
N GLY A 44 3.43 -19.32 14.40
CA GLY A 44 4.43 -19.58 13.37
C GLY A 44 5.07 -18.34 12.73
N LEU A 45 4.66 -17.12 13.11
CA LEU A 45 5.33 -15.88 12.74
C LEU A 45 5.94 -15.19 13.96
N SER A 46 7.12 -14.59 13.79
CA SER A 46 7.72 -13.68 14.77
C SER A 46 7.23 -12.25 14.54
N GLU A 47 7.22 -11.42 15.58
CA GLU A 47 6.92 -9.99 15.44
C GLU A 47 7.82 -9.28 14.41
N ALA A 48 9.07 -9.73 14.27
CA ALA A 48 10.01 -9.20 13.30
C ALA A 48 9.56 -9.50 11.85
N GLN A 49 9.02 -10.69 11.59
CA GLN A 49 8.50 -11.07 10.28
C GLN A 49 7.26 -10.26 9.90
N LEU A 50 6.32 -10.07 10.83
CA LEU A 50 5.15 -9.20 10.58
C LEU A 50 5.54 -7.76 10.30
N ARG A 51 6.47 -7.21 11.09
CA ARG A 51 6.96 -5.84 10.85
C ARG A 51 7.66 -5.73 9.50
N SER A 52 8.43 -6.75 9.10
CA SER A 52 9.15 -6.77 7.83
C SER A 52 8.22 -6.82 6.60
N ASP A 53 7.10 -7.54 6.68
CA ASP A 53 6.13 -7.60 5.58
C ASP A 53 5.38 -6.27 5.41
N SER A 54 5.02 -5.59 6.50
CA SER A 54 4.40 -4.26 6.46
C SER A 54 5.32 -3.15 5.94
N LEU A 55 6.64 -3.36 5.99
CA LEU A 55 7.66 -2.36 5.64
C LEU A 55 8.11 -2.44 4.16
N ARG A 56 7.74 -3.48 3.41
CA ARG A 56 8.36 -3.77 2.11
C ARG A 56 7.77 -3.02 0.91
N LEU A 57 6.53 -2.54 0.99
CA LEU A 57 5.93 -1.75 -0.08
C LEU A 57 5.29 -0.47 0.46
N ASP A 58 5.86 0.67 0.10
CA ASP A 58 5.16 1.94 0.21
C ASP A 58 4.12 2.04 -0.91
N LEU A 59 2.94 1.48 -0.63
CA LEU A 59 1.80 1.47 -1.55
C LEU A 59 1.33 2.88 -1.92
N SER A 60 1.67 3.91 -1.14
CA SER A 60 1.27 5.28 -1.46
C SER A 60 1.92 5.75 -2.77
N ARG A 61 3.09 5.21 -3.12
CA ARG A 61 3.82 5.53 -4.35
C ARG A 61 3.15 5.03 -5.62
N LEU A 62 2.10 4.21 -5.53
CA LEU A 62 1.34 3.81 -6.71
C LEU A 62 0.68 5.01 -7.42
N SER A 63 0.51 6.13 -6.72
CA SER A 63 0.02 7.40 -7.26
C SER A 63 1.04 8.53 -7.05
N SER A 64 1.12 9.46 -8.00
CA SER A 64 1.89 10.70 -7.84
C SER A 64 1.25 11.68 -6.84
N ARG A 65 -0.02 11.45 -6.49
CA ARG A 65 -0.77 12.20 -5.45
C ARG A 65 -1.03 11.33 -4.23
N GLY A 66 -0.21 10.30 -4.02
CA GLY A 66 -0.34 9.38 -2.91
C GLY A 66 0.29 9.90 -1.62
N TRP A 67 -0.28 9.52 -0.47
CA TRP A 67 0.38 9.66 0.84
C TRP A 67 -0.02 8.55 1.81
N SER A 68 0.77 8.35 2.86
CA SER A 68 0.52 7.36 3.90
C SER A 68 0.19 8.02 5.25
N VAL A 69 -0.62 7.34 6.06
CA VAL A 69 -0.94 7.71 7.44
C VAL A 69 -0.78 6.48 8.34
N SER A 70 -0.07 6.62 9.45
CA SER A 70 0.10 5.55 10.44
C SER A 70 -0.64 5.90 11.72
N ASP A 71 -1.37 4.93 12.29
CA ASP A 71 -2.10 5.09 13.55
C ASP A 71 -1.67 4.05 14.58
N SER A 72 -1.01 4.51 15.65
CA SER A 72 -0.54 3.64 16.73
C SER A 72 -1.64 3.16 17.67
N LEU A 73 -2.82 3.79 17.62
CA LEU A 73 -3.97 3.40 18.44
C LEU A 73 -4.80 2.28 17.80
N SER A 74 -4.64 2.06 16.49
CA SER A 74 -5.39 1.09 15.71
C SER A 74 -4.57 -0.14 15.32
N GLY A 75 -5.21 -1.30 15.36
CA GLY A 75 -4.69 -2.54 14.81
C GLY A 75 -5.02 -2.70 13.33
N HIS A 76 -5.20 -3.95 12.89
CA HIS A 76 -5.54 -4.27 11.50
C HIS A 76 -6.85 -3.63 11.00
N HIS A 77 -7.80 -3.37 11.90
CA HIS A 77 -9.12 -2.80 11.56
C HIS A 77 -9.20 -1.33 11.96
N VAL A 78 -8.39 -0.48 11.30
CA VAL A 78 -8.34 0.96 11.58
C VAL A 78 -9.71 1.62 11.43
N GLU A 79 -10.54 1.14 10.51
CA GLU A 79 -11.90 1.63 10.29
C GLU A 79 -12.84 1.42 11.48
N ARG A 80 -12.58 0.41 12.31
CA ARG A 80 -13.35 0.12 13.52
C ARG A 80 -12.71 0.76 14.75
N ASP A 81 -11.38 0.72 14.83
CA ASP A 81 -10.61 1.21 15.98
C ASP A 81 -10.58 2.75 16.01
N ASN A 82 -10.51 3.41 14.85
CA ASN A 82 -10.43 4.86 14.71
C ASN A 82 -11.23 5.37 13.48
N PRO A 83 -12.58 5.30 13.51
CA PRO A 83 -13.41 5.78 12.40
C PRO A 83 -13.27 7.29 12.15
N ALA A 84 -12.93 8.08 13.18
CA ALA A 84 -12.71 9.52 13.05
C ALA A 84 -11.53 9.82 12.10
N LEU A 85 -10.42 9.07 12.22
CA LEU A 85 -9.28 9.18 11.32
C LEU A 85 -9.68 8.94 9.85
N ILE A 86 -10.51 7.92 9.60
CA ILE A 86 -10.98 7.62 8.24
C ILE A 86 -11.75 8.80 7.67
N VAL A 87 -12.68 9.36 8.45
CA VAL A 87 -13.48 10.53 8.04
C VAL A 87 -12.58 11.72 7.73
N ASP A 88 -11.58 11.99 8.56
CA ASP A 88 -10.67 13.12 8.37
C ASP A 88 -9.76 12.94 7.15
N VAL A 89 -9.29 11.72 6.88
CA VAL A 89 -8.53 11.39 5.67
C VAL A 89 -9.40 11.61 4.41
N VAL A 90 -10.62 11.10 4.40
CA VAL A 90 -11.55 11.29 3.28
C VAL A 90 -11.83 12.77 3.05
N ARG A 91 -12.11 13.53 4.11
CA ARG A 91 -12.30 15.00 4.02
C ARG A 91 -11.07 15.68 3.44
N LYS A 92 -9.87 15.30 3.85
CA LYS A 92 -8.62 15.87 3.33
C LYS A 92 -8.45 15.57 1.84
N MET A 93 -8.80 14.35 1.41
CA MET A 93 -8.72 13.91 0.02
C MET A 93 -9.69 14.65 -0.90
N MET A 94 -10.88 15.02 -0.40
CA MET A 94 -11.89 15.76 -1.15
C MET A 94 -11.61 17.27 -1.26
N ARG A 95 -10.64 17.81 -0.52
CA ARG A 95 -10.30 19.22 -0.65
C ARG A 95 -9.64 19.47 -2.01
N PRO A 96 -10.08 20.48 -2.78
CA PRO A 96 -9.41 20.83 -4.02
C PRO A 96 -7.98 21.26 -3.73
N ASN A 97 -7.03 20.70 -4.47
CA ASN A 97 -5.67 21.25 -4.53
C ASN A 97 -5.80 22.63 -5.17
N ARG A 98 -5.65 23.70 -4.38
CA ARG A 98 -5.43 25.03 -4.95
C ARG A 98 -4.03 25.03 -5.55
N GLU A 99 -3.97 25.09 -6.87
CA GLU A 99 -2.78 25.51 -7.63
C GLU A 99 -2.57 27.01 -7.48
#